data_AF-A0A1R3WJZ4-F1
#
_entry.id   AF-A0A1R3WJZ4-F1
#
_cell.length_a   1.000
_cell.length_b   1.000
_cell.length_c   1.000
_cell.angle_alpha   90.00
_cell.angle_beta   90.00
_cell.angle_gamma   90.00
#
_symmetry.space_group_name_H-M   'P 1'
#
loop_
_entity.id
_entity.type
_entity.pdbx_description
1 polymer ?
#
loop_
_entity_poly.entity_id
_entity_poly.type
_entity_poly.pdbx_seq_one_letter_code
_entity_poly.pdbx_strand_id
1 'polypeptide(L)'
;MTDADPTTILQGLRGSIDNIDAALIFLLAERFRCTKQVGVLKAKHGMPASDPDREEQQIARLMRLAEDADLDPAFAEKWFNFVVAEVIRHHRTAAAQPQAD
;
A
#
# COMPACT_ATOMS: atom_id res chain seq x y z
N MET A 1 25.60 -15.36 -31.04
CA MET A 1 24.21 -14.98 -30.79
C MET A 1 24.17 -13.47 -30.81
N THR A 2 23.45 -12.87 -31.75
CA THR A 2 23.37 -11.42 -31.87
C THR A 2 22.62 -10.89 -30.66
N ASP A 3 23.22 -9.98 -29.89
CA ASP A 3 22.51 -9.27 -28.83
C ASP A 3 21.25 -8.64 -29.43
N ALA A 4 20.12 -8.79 -28.74
CA ALA A 4 18.88 -8.19 -29.18
C ALA A 4 19.04 -6.65 -29.21
N ASP A 5 18.40 -6.01 -30.17
CA ASP A 5 18.40 -4.55 -30.30
C ASP A 5 17.98 -3.90 -28.96
N PRO A 6 18.78 -2.95 -28.41
CA PRO A 6 18.48 -2.32 -27.13
C PRO A 6 17.08 -1.68 -27.06
N THR A 7 16.56 -1.17 -28.17
CA THR A 7 15.20 -0.60 -28.22
C THR A 7 14.13 -1.67 -27.97
N THR A 8 14.31 -2.86 -28.54
CA THR A 8 13.43 -4.02 -28.33
C THR A 8 13.47 -4.49 -26.88
N ILE A 9 14.66 -4.58 -26.26
CA ILE A 9 14.80 -4.94 -24.84
C ILE A 9 14.10 -3.91 -23.96
N LEU A 10 14.32 -2.62 -24.21
CA LEU A 10 13.70 -1.53 -23.46
C LEU A 10 12.18 -1.58 -23.51
N GLN A 11 11.60 -1.87 -24.68
CA GLN A 11 10.14 -2.00 -24.83
C GLN A 11 9.59 -3.18 -24.00
N GLY A 12 10.29 -4.33 -24.00
CA GLY A 12 9.90 -5.48 -23.18
C GLY A 12 9.96 -5.19 -21.68
N LEU A 13 11.00 -4.49 -21.22
CA LEU A 13 11.12 -4.06 -19.82
C LEU A 13 10.00 -3.09 -19.43
N ARG A 14 9.66 -2.13 -20.29
CA ARG A 14 8.56 -1.18 -20.05
C ARG A 14 7.21 -1.89 -19.95
N GLY A 15 6.92 -2.85 -20.84
CA GLY A 15 5.69 -3.64 -20.72
C GLY A 15 5.64 -4.44 -19.42
N SER A 16 6.78 -4.90 -18.91
CA SER A 16 6.85 -5.57 -17.60
C SER A 16 6.58 -4.59 -16.45
N ILE A 17 7.12 -3.38 -16.52
CA ILE A 17 6.86 -2.30 -15.55
C ILE A 17 5.38 -1.94 -15.54
N ASP A 18 4.76 -1.73 -16.71
CA ASP A 18 3.33 -1.38 -16.81
C ASP A 18 2.43 -2.45 -16.17
N ASN A 19 2.78 -3.73 -16.33
CA ASN A 19 2.06 -4.83 -15.68
C ASN A 19 2.22 -4.84 -14.16
N ILE A 20 3.43 -4.55 -13.66
CA ILE A 20 3.71 -4.43 -12.23
C ILE A 20 2.92 -3.25 -11.65
N ASP A 21 2.92 -2.11 -12.33
CA ASP A 21 2.21 -0.91 -11.90
C ASP A 21 0.70 -1.15 -11.83
N ALA A 22 0.12 -1.84 -12.82
CA ALA A 22 -1.29 -2.22 -12.79
C ALA A 22 -1.60 -3.13 -11.58
N ALA A 23 -0.75 -4.12 -11.30
CA ALA A 23 -0.91 -4.99 -10.15
C ALA A 23 -0.81 -4.22 -8.82
N LEU A 24 0.14 -3.29 -8.69
CA LEU A 24 0.28 -2.43 -7.52
C LEU A 24 -1.00 -1.62 -7.26
N ILE A 25 -1.60 -1.03 -8.30
CA ILE A 25 -2.84 -0.26 -8.17
C ILE A 25 -4.01 -1.14 -7.69
N PHE A 26 -4.19 -2.32 -8.26
CA PHE A 26 -5.27 -3.22 -7.83
C PHE A 26 -5.07 -3.74 -6.40
N LEU A 27 -3.83 -4.10 -6.03
CA LEU A 27 -3.49 -4.54 -4.67
C LEU A 27 -3.70 -3.42 -3.64
N LEU A 28 -3.34 -2.18 -3.98
CA LEU A 28 -3.64 -1.03 -3.15
C LEU A 28 -5.16 -0.87 -2.99
N ALA A 29 -5.94 -0.92 -4.08
CA ALA A 29 -7.40 -0.80 -4.00
C ALA A 29 -8.04 -1.86 -3.08
N GLU A 30 -7.57 -3.11 -3.12
CA GLU A 30 -7.97 -4.16 -2.18
C GLU A 30 -7.56 -3.82 -0.74
N ARG A 31 -6.30 -3.40 -0.52
CA ARG A 31 -5.82 -2.99 0.81
C ARG A 31 -6.67 -1.89 1.42
N PHE A 32 -7.03 -0.87 0.65
CA PHE A 32 -7.89 0.23 1.11
C PHE A 32 -9.32 -0.24 1.45
N ARG A 33 -9.86 -1.22 0.73
CA ARG A 33 -11.15 -1.84 1.09
C ARG A 33 -11.07 -2.53 2.45
N CYS A 34 -10.00 -3.29 2.70
CA CYS A 34 -9.78 -3.93 4.00
C CYS A 34 -9.66 -2.91 5.14
N THR A 35 -8.87 -1.83 4.98
CA THR A 35 -8.72 -0.80 6.03
C THR A 35 -10.04 -0.07 6.29
N LYS A 36 -10.87 0.15 5.25
CA LYS A 36 -12.24 0.68 5.42
C LYS A 36 -13.09 -0.23 6.30
N GLN A 37 -13.08 -1.53 6.04
CA GLN A 37 -13.83 -2.51 6.84
C GLN A 37 -13.33 -2.58 8.28
N VAL A 38 -12.01 -2.54 8.51
CA VAL A 38 -11.42 -2.45 9.86
C VAL A 38 -11.91 -1.18 10.58
N GLY A 39 -11.93 -0.04 9.91
CA GLY A 39 -12.45 1.21 10.49
C GLY A 39 -13.92 1.12 10.90
N VAL A 40 -14.77 0.55 10.03
CA VAL A 40 -16.20 0.32 10.33
C VAL A 40 -16.37 -0.62 11.52
N LEU A 41 -15.61 -1.73 11.55
CA LEU A 41 -15.63 -2.67 12.66
C LEU A 41 -15.24 -2.00 13.98
N LYS A 42 -14.12 -1.27 14.00
CA LYS A 42 -13.64 -0.56 15.17
C LYS A 42 -14.68 0.43 15.69
N ALA A 43 -15.27 1.23 14.80
CA ALA A 43 -16.31 2.19 15.16
C ALA A 43 -17.55 1.52 15.75
N LYS A 44 -18.05 0.45 15.10
CA LYS A 44 -19.23 -0.31 15.56
C LYS A 44 -19.06 -0.90 16.96
N HIS A 45 -17.83 -1.27 17.33
CA HIS A 45 -17.53 -1.93 18.60
C HIS A 45 -16.83 -1.02 19.61
N GLY A 46 -16.74 0.29 19.36
CA GLY A 46 -16.09 1.24 20.27
C GLY A 46 -14.59 1.00 20.48
N MET A 47 -13.93 0.34 19.52
CA MET A 47 -12.49 0.05 19.60
C MET A 47 -11.65 1.29 19.25
N PRO A 48 -10.44 1.43 19.81
CA PRO A 48 -9.54 2.54 19.49
C PRO A 48 -9.16 2.58 18.00
N ALA A 49 -9.15 3.80 17.43
CA ALA A 49 -8.77 4.02 16.04
C ALA A 49 -7.29 3.67 15.79
N SER A 50 -6.39 4.07 16.70
CA SER A 50 -4.96 3.74 16.67
C SER A 50 -4.65 2.55 17.56
N ASP A 51 -3.64 1.78 17.16
CA ASP A 51 -3.10 0.64 17.89
C ASP A 51 -1.57 0.68 17.71
N PRO A 52 -0.85 1.41 18.58
CA PRO A 52 0.59 1.69 18.39
C PRO A 52 1.44 0.41 18.30
N ASP A 53 1.16 -0.59 19.14
CA ASP A 53 1.89 -1.87 19.13
C ASP A 53 1.69 -2.59 17.79
N ARG A 54 0.45 -2.58 17.26
CA ARG A 54 0.15 -3.15 15.95
C ARG A 54 0.81 -2.38 14.82
N GLU A 55 0.90 -1.06 14.92
CA GLU A 55 1.56 -0.18 13.95
C GLU A 55 3.08 -0.44 13.91
N GLU A 56 3.74 -0.52 15.06
CA GLU A 56 5.17 -0.85 15.18
C GLU A 56 5.49 -2.23 14.57
N GLN A 57 4.66 -3.25 14.87
CA GLN A 57 4.83 -4.59 14.29
C GLN A 57 4.66 -4.60 12.77
N GLN A 58 3.78 -3.75 12.20
CA GLN A 58 3.63 -3.65 10.75
C GLN A 58 4.89 -3.07 10.12
N ILE A 59 5.43 -1.99 10.66
CA ILE A 59 6.65 -1.35 10.16
C ILE A 59 7.81 -2.34 10.22
N ALA A 60 8.04 -2.97 11.36
CA ALA A 60 9.14 -3.94 11.52
C ALA A 60 9.01 -5.12 10.55
N ARG A 61 7.79 -5.61 10.29
CA ARG A 61 7.54 -6.67 9.30
C ARG A 61 7.83 -6.20 7.88
N LEU A 62 7.46 -4.97 7.53
CA LEU A 62 7.66 -4.43 6.18
C LEU A 62 9.13 -4.15 5.88
N MET A 63 9.89 -3.66 6.87
CA MET A 63 11.33 -3.50 6.73
C MET A 63 12.02 -4.82 6.41
N ARG A 64 11.68 -5.91 7.14
CA ARG A 64 12.20 -7.25 6.84
C ARG A 64 11.81 -7.73 5.44
N LEU A 65 10.56 -7.52 5.02
CA LEU A 65 10.13 -7.88 3.67
C LEU A 65 10.86 -7.10 2.58
N ALA A 66 11.23 -5.85 2.86
CA ALA A 66 12.03 -5.05 1.93
C ALA A 66 13.45 -5.62 1.82
N GLU A 67 14.09 -5.94 2.95
CA GLU A 67 15.40 -6.61 2.97
C GLU A 67 15.37 -7.93 2.19
N ASP A 68 14.38 -8.78 2.46
CA ASP A 68 14.21 -10.08 1.78
C ASP A 68 13.98 -9.94 0.26
N ALA A 69 13.43 -8.80 -0.17
CA ALA A 69 13.13 -8.49 -1.57
C ALA A 69 14.22 -7.66 -2.27
N ASP A 70 15.37 -7.43 -1.62
CA ASP A 70 16.46 -6.57 -2.11
C ASP A 70 15.99 -5.13 -2.44
N LEU A 71 15.05 -4.63 -1.63
CA LEU A 71 14.54 -3.25 -1.67
C LEU A 71 15.05 -2.48 -0.46
N ASP A 72 15.50 -1.24 -0.67
CA ASP A 72 15.94 -0.35 0.42
C ASP A 72 14.84 -0.23 1.50
N PRO A 73 15.10 -0.70 2.75
CA PRO A 73 14.11 -0.63 3.83
C PRO A 73 13.67 0.79 4.15
N ALA A 74 14.55 1.78 4.00
CA ALA A 74 14.21 3.18 4.23
C ALA A 74 13.24 3.70 3.16
N PHE A 75 13.37 3.22 1.92
CA PHE A 75 12.40 3.50 0.87
C PHE A 75 11.06 2.81 1.14
N ALA A 76 11.08 1.53 1.53
CA ALA A 76 9.86 0.78 1.85
C ALA A 76 9.07 1.42 2.99
N GLU A 77 9.76 1.90 4.03
CA GLU A 77 9.14 2.63 5.14
C GLU A 77 8.48 3.93 4.66
N LYS A 78 9.18 4.75 3.85
CA LYS A 78 8.63 5.99 3.29
C LYS A 78 7.37 5.73 2.45
N TRP A 79 7.42 4.73 1.57
CA TRP A 79 6.28 4.35 0.74
C TRP A 79 5.10 3.89 1.60
N PHE A 80 5.36 3.08 2.62
CA PHE A 80 4.31 2.60 3.51
C PHE A 80 3.67 3.74 4.31
N ASN A 81 4.47 4.64 4.87
CA ASN A 81 3.99 5.81 5.60
C ASN A 81 3.14 6.71 4.70
N PHE A 82 3.51 6.87 3.43
CA PHE A 82 2.69 7.57 2.44
C PHE A 82 1.32 6.88 2.24
N VAL A 83 1.29 5.56 2.03
CA VAL A 83 0.04 4.80 1.84
C VAL A 83 -0.85 4.88 3.09
N VAL A 84 -0.28 4.77 4.29
CA VAL A 84 -1.03 4.85 5.55
C VAL A 84 -1.60 6.25 5.79
N ALA A 85 -0.83 7.31 5.50
CA ALA A 85 -1.31 8.69 5.62
C ALA A 85 -2.55 8.92 4.72
N GLU A 86 -2.55 8.35 3.52
CA GLU A 86 -3.68 8.46 2.60
C GLU A 86 -4.91 7.70 3.09
N VAL A 87 -4.72 6.52 3.70
CA VAL A 87 -5.80 5.78 4.38
C VAL A 87 -6.43 6.61 5.49
N ILE A 88 -5.63 7.24 6.35
CA ILE A 88 -6.10 8.09 7.45
C ILE A 88 -6.91 9.28 6.91
N ARG A 89 -6.42 9.92 5.84
CA ARG A 89 -7.13 11.02 5.17
C ARG A 89 -8.52 10.57 4.70
N HIS A 90 -8.61 9.43 4.02
CA HIS A 90 -9.90 8.87 3.57
C HIS A 90 -10.85 8.53 4.70
N HIS A 91 -10.36 7.98 5.81
CA HIS A 91 -11.20 7.72 6.99
C HIS A 91 -11.76 9.01 7.60
N ARG A 92 -10.95 10.07 7.70
CA ARG A 92 -11.40 11.38 8.21
C ARG A 92 -12.47 11.99 7.30
N THR A 93 -12.29 11.93 5.98
CA THR A 93 -13.29 12.42 5.02
C THR A 93 -14.59 11.62 5.10
N ALA A 94 -14.51 10.29 5.20
CA ALA A 94 -15.69 9.43 5.34
C ALA A 94 -16.43 9.66 6.67
N ALA A 95 -15.71 9.93 7.77
CA ALA A 95 -16.32 10.30 9.04
C ALA A 95 -16.97 11.70 9.02
N ALA A 96 -16.50 12.59 8.14
CA ALA A 96 -17.04 13.94 7.96
C ALA A 96 -18.25 14.02 7.01
N GLN A 97 -18.53 12.96 6.24
CA GLN A 97 -19.73 12.85 5.43
C GLN A 97 -20.79 12.04 6.21
N PRO A 98 -21.91 12.65 6.64
CA PRO A 98 -23.03 11.86 7.15
C PRO A 98 -23.50 10.96 6.02
N GLN A 99 -23.72 9.69 6.34
CA GLN A 99 -24.31 8.72 5.42
C GLN A 99 -25.65 9.28 4.94
N ALA A 100 -25.75 9.62 3.66
CA ALA A 100 -27.03 9.95 3.04
C ALA A 100 -27.81 8.63 2.94
N ASP A 101 -28.94 8.58 3.66
CA ASP A 101 -29.93 7.50 3.61
C ASP A 101 -30.52 7.32 2.21
#